data_AF-A0A9W7ABH1-F1
#
_entry.id   AF-A0A9W7ABH1-F1
#
_cell.length_a   1.000
_cell.length_b   1.000
_cell.length_c   1.000
_cell.angle_alpha   90.00
_cell.angle_beta   90.00
_cell.angle_gamma   90.00
#
_symmetry.space_group_name_H-M   'P 1'
#
loop_
_entity.id
_entity.type
_entity.pdbx_description
1 polymer ?
#
loop_
_entity_poly.entity_id
_entity_poly.type
_entity_poly.pdbx_seq_one_letter_code
_entity_poly.pdbx_strand_id
1 'polypeptide(L)'
;MSSLAANGTERSSTTTINSFPVSELIHGKTVLEGGVPAVAGHQVPLASLRASTSSGALSNETEHELRPLAWLLLSECISNKRDEWRAECKVIDDEYWSFVSELLDAEPWWNEQEWVEAGCFDGCRFASTRSESPGPDPETSSDKSSDPTKMTPYQVIRAPPTPEAFLLCEIIKDVLRTHPDLSFYISPPHSPYRLLTLTRVLYVWSRLNGGVKYVQGMNEVIGVVFFVMGHGNQWFKDLGGIDTDADDARTAKLVESLTYKVTTWLLNSMVDIFTPSLDDDSTGVSGRISTITDKVLMHDPILATHLNDLGCEGTFYLMRWITTLLSREFTMPDTVRIWDGMFGSNQRDNYVTYVCVTMILMVREQLLVGDFTKCIEILQNYPPDIDVDEVVRRARALFRFEVMVREVCGGMRCNIREGMQHVGPIDGVIMAFGWSEGVVAGDVGETLKHVKDVLKVGMGEMGKDAGAVAKKVGGNLWGWGAAAMQRANEGMERAAELRKEKDRERMARVTMEKMREEKERGGARRNWAGEVEVEGKGKVEVEGGQ
;
A
#
# COMPACT_ATOMS: atom_id res chain seq x y z
N MET A 1 -49.56 6.10 7.55
CA MET A 1 -49.76 5.20 8.70
C MET A 1 -48.37 4.77 9.18
N SER A 2 -47.60 5.64 9.82
CA SER A 2 -47.61 5.94 11.27
C SER A 2 -47.20 4.74 12.16
N SER A 3 -45.94 4.30 12.07
CA SER A 3 -45.24 3.59 13.17
C SER A 3 -43.70 3.53 13.06
N LEU A 4 -43.03 4.38 12.26
CA LEU A 4 -41.56 4.42 12.16
C LEU A 4 -40.93 5.77 12.53
N ALA A 5 -41.69 6.65 13.20
CA ALA A 5 -41.25 8.01 13.56
C ALA A 5 -40.91 8.19 15.05
N ALA A 6 -40.32 7.17 15.69
CA ALA A 6 -39.86 7.25 17.08
C ALA A 6 -38.54 6.47 17.24
N ASN A 7 -37.44 7.08 16.82
CA ASN A 7 -36.09 6.94 17.39
C ASN A 7 -35.11 7.93 16.73
N GLY A 8 -35.58 9.14 16.42
CA GLY A 8 -34.75 10.25 15.98
C GLY A 8 -34.44 11.15 17.16
N THR A 9 -33.32 10.90 17.85
CA THR A 9 -32.46 11.90 18.52
C THR A 9 -31.25 11.19 19.12
N GLU A 10 -30.40 10.57 18.31
CA GLU A 10 -28.98 10.58 18.63
C GLU A 10 -28.43 11.88 18.07
N ARG A 11 -28.18 12.84 18.96
CA ARG A 11 -27.31 13.96 18.66
C ARG A 11 -26.04 13.38 18.05
N SER A 12 -25.72 13.80 16.83
CA SER A 12 -24.37 13.79 16.30
C SER A 12 -23.50 14.57 17.29
N SER A 13 -23.00 13.86 18.30
CA SER A 13 -21.87 14.32 19.05
C SER A 13 -20.71 14.23 18.08
N THR A 14 -20.21 15.40 17.68
CA THR A 14 -18.78 15.65 17.54
C THR A 14 -18.10 15.18 18.83
N THR A 15 -18.00 13.87 19.02
CA THR A 15 -17.10 13.28 19.98
C THR A 15 -15.75 13.51 19.34
N THR A 16 -15.09 14.59 19.77
CA THR A 16 -13.63 14.64 19.77
C THR A 16 -13.21 13.30 20.33
N ILE A 17 -12.79 12.35 19.49
CA ILE A 17 -12.13 11.14 19.97
C ILE A 17 -10.88 11.72 20.61
N ASN A 18 -10.90 11.86 21.94
CA ASN A 18 -9.72 12.27 22.69
C ASN A 18 -8.61 11.31 22.24
N SER A 19 -7.61 11.83 21.53
CA SER A 19 -6.44 11.05 21.15
C SER A 19 -5.70 10.74 22.44
N PHE A 20 -5.90 9.54 22.95
CA PHE A 20 -5.16 9.06 24.10
C PHE A 20 -3.71 8.79 23.69
N PRO A 21 -2.74 8.97 24.59
CA PRO A 21 -1.37 8.54 24.34
C PRO A 21 -1.36 7.05 23.94
N VAL A 22 -0.68 6.72 22.84
CA VAL A 22 -0.55 5.33 22.37
C VAL A 22 0.05 4.45 23.46
N SER A 23 0.97 5.00 24.24
CA SER A 23 1.56 4.36 25.42
C SER A 23 0.50 3.93 26.44
N GLU A 24 -0.46 4.78 26.79
CA GLU A 24 -1.53 4.41 27.73
C GLU A 24 -2.42 3.31 27.17
N LEU A 25 -2.77 3.42 25.88
CA LEU A 25 -3.59 2.43 25.18
C LEU A 25 -2.90 1.06 25.14
N ILE A 26 -1.60 1.01 24.89
CA ILE A 26 -0.84 -0.24 24.81
C ILE A 26 -0.55 -0.82 26.19
N HIS A 27 -0.22 -0.01 27.20
CA HIS A 27 0.13 -0.52 28.54
C HIS A 27 -1.08 -0.76 29.46
N GLY A 28 -2.26 -0.24 29.12
CA GLY A 28 -3.47 -0.41 29.93
C GLY A 28 -3.48 0.43 31.22
N LYS A 29 -2.80 1.58 31.23
CA LYS A 29 -2.86 2.53 32.36
C LYS A 29 -4.18 3.33 32.33
N THR A 30 -4.75 3.58 33.50
CA THR A 30 -6.11 4.13 33.71
C THR A 30 -6.21 5.61 33.34
N VAL A 31 -7.20 5.99 32.52
CA VAL A 31 -7.58 7.39 32.32
C VAL A 31 -8.42 7.85 33.51
N LEU A 32 -7.95 8.87 34.24
CA LEU A 32 -8.74 9.63 35.20
C LEU A 32 -9.28 10.89 34.52
N GLU A 33 -10.56 10.87 34.12
CA GLU A 33 -11.40 12.07 34.06
C GLU A 33 -12.88 11.65 34.20
N GLY A 34 -13.56 12.11 35.25
CA GLY A 34 -15.02 11.94 35.40
C GLY A 34 -15.54 10.83 36.33
N GLY A 35 -14.69 10.16 37.11
CA GLY A 35 -15.15 9.39 38.29
C GLY A 35 -15.83 8.05 38.04
N VAL A 36 -15.67 7.45 36.85
CA VAL A 36 -15.99 6.02 36.64
C VAL A 36 -14.76 5.31 36.04
N PRO A 37 -14.14 4.35 36.73
CA PRO A 37 -12.97 3.65 36.23
C PRO A 37 -13.38 2.70 35.09
N ALA A 38 -13.12 3.11 33.84
CA ALA A 38 -13.23 2.22 32.69
C ALA A 38 -11.92 1.42 32.55
N VAL A 39 -11.87 0.31 33.30
CA VAL A 39 -11.07 -0.92 33.15
C VAL A 39 -9.67 -0.78 32.52
N ALA A 40 -8.63 -1.00 33.33
CA ALA A 40 -7.37 -1.60 32.90
C ALA A 40 -7.67 -2.95 32.23
N GLY A 41 -7.97 -2.91 30.93
CA GLY A 41 -8.46 -4.07 30.18
C GLY A 41 -7.32 -5.03 29.85
N HIS A 42 -7.61 -6.33 29.78
CA HIS A 42 -6.71 -7.30 29.16
C HIS A 42 -6.50 -6.98 27.66
N GLN A 43 -7.44 -6.25 27.05
CA GLN A 43 -7.44 -5.92 25.62
C GLN A 43 -7.05 -4.47 25.31
N VAL A 44 -6.36 -4.26 24.19
CA VAL A 44 -6.08 -2.94 23.61
C VAL A 44 -7.31 -2.45 22.84
N PRO A 45 -7.80 -1.22 23.09
CA PRO A 45 -8.93 -0.65 22.36
C PRO A 45 -8.50 -0.23 20.94
N LEU A 46 -8.65 -1.13 19.96
CA LEU A 46 -8.18 -0.93 18.59
C LEU A 46 -8.78 0.31 17.91
N ALA A 47 -10.03 0.70 18.23
CA ALA A 47 -10.63 1.91 17.66
C ALA A 47 -9.89 3.19 18.11
N SER A 48 -9.54 3.29 19.39
CA SER A 48 -8.76 4.41 19.93
C SER A 48 -7.31 4.39 19.43
N LEU A 49 -6.72 3.19 19.28
CA LEU A 49 -5.39 3.03 18.69
C LEU A 49 -5.38 3.53 17.23
N ARG A 50 -6.35 3.09 16.41
CA ARG A 50 -6.54 3.56 15.03
C ARG A 50 -6.64 5.08 14.94
N ALA A 51 -7.45 5.70 15.80
CA ALA A 51 -7.62 7.15 15.83
C ALA A 51 -6.32 7.88 16.18
N SER A 52 -5.61 7.42 17.22
CA SER A 52 -4.37 8.04 17.71
C SER A 52 -3.24 7.89 16.69
N THR A 53 -3.03 6.69 16.15
CA THR A 53 -2.05 6.44 15.08
C THR A 53 -2.35 7.27 13.83
N SER A 54 -3.61 7.33 13.39
CA SER A 54 -4.01 8.12 12.22
C SER A 54 -3.78 9.62 12.42
N SER A 55 -3.88 10.12 13.66
CA SER A 55 -3.61 11.52 14.01
C SER A 55 -2.13 11.89 14.04
N GLY A 56 -1.22 10.91 13.92
CA GLY A 56 0.22 11.12 13.97
C GLY A 56 0.84 10.96 15.35
N ALA A 57 0.12 10.41 16.34
CA ALA A 57 0.61 10.28 17.73
C ALA A 57 1.96 9.55 17.83
N LEU A 58 2.21 8.56 16.97
CA LEU A 58 3.48 7.82 16.90
C LEU A 58 4.67 8.65 16.38
N SER A 59 4.42 9.82 15.78
CA SER A 59 5.50 10.73 15.34
C SER A 59 6.07 11.55 16.50
N ASN A 60 5.43 11.50 17.67
CA ASN A 60 5.97 12.06 18.89
C ASN A 60 7.22 11.29 19.33
N GLU A 61 8.27 12.03 19.72
CA GLU A 61 9.53 11.48 20.26
C GLU A 61 9.32 10.52 21.44
N THR A 62 8.23 10.66 22.20
CA THR A 62 7.96 9.75 23.34
C THR A 62 7.21 8.47 22.96
N GLU A 63 6.61 8.40 21.77
CA GLU A 63 5.74 7.29 21.37
C GLU A 63 6.26 6.51 20.15
N HIS A 64 7.28 7.03 19.46
CA HIS A 64 7.80 6.43 18.22
C HIS A 64 8.27 4.98 18.37
N GLU A 65 8.77 4.59 19.56
CA GLU A 65 9.20 3.22 19.87
C GLU A 65 8.05 2.20 19.89
N LEU A 66 6.80 2.67 20.05
CA LEU A 66 5.61 1.81 20.08
C LEU A 66 5.10 1.45 18.70
N ARG A 67 5.62 2.09 17.64
CA ARG A 67 5.15 1.91 16.28
C ARG A 67 5.15 0.46 15.80
N PRO A 68 6.19 -0.36 16.05
CA PRO A 68 6.21 -1.76 15.62
C PRO A 68 5.05 -2.56 16.23
N LEU A 69 4.80 -2.39 17.52
CA LEU A 69 3.70 -3.05 18.22
C LEU A 69 2.33 -2.52 17.75
N ALA A 70 2.20 -1.21 17.53
CA ALA A 70 0.99 -0.63 16.98
C ALA A 70 0.69 -1.19 15.57
N TRP A 71 1.69 -1.33 14.70
CA TRP A 71 1.51 -1.90 13.37
C TRP A 71 1.08 -3.37 13.46
N LEU A 72 1.70 -4.19 14.31
CA LEU A 72 1.31 -5.59 14.52
C LEU A 72 -0.15 -5.74 14.98
N LEU A 73 -0.60 -4.88 15.89
CA LEU A 73 -1.98 -4.88 16.39
C LEU A 73 -2.98 -4.41 15.33
N LEU A 74 -2.64 -3.35 14.60
CA LEU A 74 -3.50 -2.74 13.60
C LEU A 74 -3.61 -3.56 12.32
N SER A 75 -2.57 -4.33 12.00
CA SER A 75 -2.60 -5.34 10.94
C SER A 75 -3.21 -6.67 11.39
N GLU A 76 -3.61 -6.79 12.66
CA GLU A 76 -4.18 -8.02 13.24
C GLU A 76 -3.21 -9.22 13.08
N CYS A 77 -1.91 -8.95 12.98
CA CYS A 77 -0.87 -9.97 12.97
C CYS A 77 -0.70 -10.62 14.35
N ILE A 78 -1.02 -9.86 15.40
CA ILE A 78 -1.22 -10.34 16.76
C ILE A 78 -2.58 -9.86 17.26
N SER A 79 -3.19 -10.58 18.20
CA SER A 79 -4.47 -10.21 18.78
C SER A 79 -4.35 -8.97 19.66
N ASN A 80 -5.48 -8.34 19.96
CA ASN A 80 -5.51 -7.21 20.88
C ASN A 80 -5.43 -7.62 22.35
N LYS A 81 -5.16 -8.88 22.70
CA LYS A 81 -5.09 -9.38 24.08
C LYS A 81 -3.64 -9.46 24.55
N ARG A 82 -3.30 -8.66 25.55
CA ARG A 82 -1.90 -8.47 26.01
C ARG A 82 -1.26 -9.75 26.51
N ASP A 83 -2.05 -10.62 27.15
CA ASP A 83 -1.65 -11.89 27.71
C ASP A 83 -1.31 -12.95 26.65
N GLU A 84 -1.78 -12.79 25.40
CA GLU A 84 -1.54 -13.72 24.30
C GLU A 84 -0.28 -13.37 23.47
N TRP A 85 0.18 -12.11 23.52
CA TRP A 85 1.24 -11.59 22.63
C TRP A 85 2.52 -12.42 22.60
N ARG A 86 3.01 -12.85 23.78
CA ARG A 86 4.23 -13.66 23.86
C ARG A 86 4.07 -15.03 23.18
N ALA A 87 2.92 -15.68 23.37
CA ALA A 87 2.63 -16.95 22.74
C ALA A 87 2.46 -16.80 21.23
N GLU A 88 1.73 -15.78 20.78
CA GLU A 88 1.52 -15.49 19.36
C GLU A 88 2.83 -15.14 18.64
N CYS A 89 3.68 -14.30 19.23
CA CYS A 89 5.00 -13.98 18.68
C CYS A 89 5.87 -15.23 18.54
N LYS A 90 5.82 -16.14 19.51
CA LYS A 90 6.55 -17.42 19.42
C LYS A 90 6.03 -18.28 18.27
N VAL A 91 4.70 -18.36 18.08
CA VAL A 91 4.11 -19.11 16.97
C VAL A 91 4.54 -18.53 15.62
N ILE A 92 4.54 -17.20 15.48
CA ILE A 92 5.02 -16.51 14.27
C ILE A 92 6.50 -16.83 14.01
N ASP A 93 7.33 -16.79 15.05
CA ASP A 93 8.77 -17.08 14.95
C ASP A 93 9.02 -18.53 14.53
N ASP A 94 8.41 -19.50 15.21
CA ASP A 94 8.55 -20.92 14.89
C ASP A 94 8.07 -21.22 13.44
N GLU A 95 6.95 -20.64 13.03
CA GLU A 95 6.39 -20.80 11.67
C GLU A 95 7.36 -20.26 10.61
N TYR A 96 7.83 -19.02 10.75
CA TYR A 96 8.74 -18.41 9.79
C TYR A 96 10.04 -19.19 9.64
N TRP A 97 10.69 -19.56 10.75
CA TRP A 97 11.95 -20.30 10.69
C TRP A 97 11.78 -21.73 10.16
N SER A 98 10.60 -22.34 10.32
CA SER A 98 10.29 -23.61 9.65
C SER A 98 10.31 -23.45 8.13
N PHE A 99 9.77 -22.36 7.59
CA PHE A 99 9.80 -22.07 6.16
C PHE A 99 11.23 -21.77 5.66
N VAL A 100 12.03 -21.02 6.41
CA VAL A 100 13.44 -20.77 6.06
C VAL A 100 14.19 -22.10 5.96
N SER A 101 14.00 -22.98 6.95
CA SER A 101 14.64 -24.29 6.96
C SER A 101 14.22 -25.17 5.78
N GLU A 102 12.94 -25.19 5.44
CA GLU A 102 12.41 -26.03 4.36
C GLU A 102 12.74 -25.49 2.96
N LEU A 103 12.72 -24.17 2.77
CA LEU A 103 12.79 -23.55 1.44
C LEU A 103 14.17 -23.04 1.07
N LEU A 104 15.01 -22.69 2.04
CA LEU A 104 16.30 -22.06 1.80
C LEU A 104 17.45 -22.93 2.34
N ASP A 105 17.39 -23.38 3.60
CA ASP A 105 18.46 -24.22 4.17
C ASP A 105 18.51 -25.63 3.56
N ALA A 106 17.43 -26.07 2.90
CA ALA A 106 17.40 -27.31 2.12
C ALA A 106 18.11 -27.19 0.76
N GLU A 107 18.40 -25.97 0.28
CA GLU A 107 19.05 -25.75 -1.02
C GLU A 107 20.56 -26.01 -0.90
N PRO A 108 21.15 -26.87 -1.76
CA PRO A 108 22.54 -27.31 -1.61
C PRO A 108 23.58 -26.21 -1.92
N TRP A 109 23.15 -25.14 -2.58
CA TRP A 109 23.94 -23.96 -2.93
C TRP A 109 23.78 -22.81 -1.91
N TRP A 110 22.95 -22.99 -0.88
CA TRP A 110 22.73 -22.00 0.16
C TRP A 110 23.56 -22.30 1.41
N ASN A 111 24.33 -21.30 1.84
CA ASN A 111 24.96 -21.26 3.14
C ASN A 111 25.11 -19.79 3.56
N GLU A 112 24.36 -19.37 4.57
CA GLU A 112 24.32 -17.98 5.01
C GLU A 112 25.71 -17.39 5.28
N GLN A 113 26.57 -18.13 5.99
CA GLN A 113 27.89 -17.65 6.35
C GLN A 113 28.76 -17.46 5.10
N GLU A 114 28.74 -18.41 4.16
CA GLU A 114 29.48 -18.29 2.90
C GLU A 114 29.00 -17.12 2.05
N TRP A 115 27.68 -16.87 1.98
CA TRP A 115 27.12 -15.74 1.24
C TRP A 115 27.52 -14.37 1.85
N VAL A 116 27.57 -14.28 3.18
CA VAL A 116 28.03 -13.07 3.89
C VAL A 116 29.54 -12.87 3.72
N GLU A 117 30.35 -13.93 3.91
CA GLU A 117 31.81 -13.89 3.76
C GLU A 117 32.24 -13.60 2.32
N ALA A 118 31.48 -14.08 1.34
CA ALA A 118 31.65 -13.73 -0.07
C ALA A 118 31.34 -12.25 -0.35
N GLY A 119 30.71 -11.51 0.57
CA GLY A 119 30.35 -10.11 0.38
C GLY A 119 29.20 -9.93 -0.61
N CYS A 120 28.34 -10.94 -0.79
CA CYS A 120 27.19 -10.85 -1.70
C CYS A 120 26.14 -9.83 -1.25
N PHE A 121 26.17 -9.45 0.03
CA PHE A 121 25.33 -8.42 0.64
C PHE A 121 26.12 -7.15 0.99
N ASP A 122 27.32 -6.96 0.42
CA ASP A 122 28.05 -5.70 0.52
C ASP A 122 27.67 -4.83 -0.69
N GLY A 123 26.84 -3.82 -0.44
CA GLY A 123 26.32 -2.90 -1.47
C GLY A 123 27.42 -2.23 -2.30
N CYS A 124 28.65 -2.11 -1.78
CA CYS A 124 29.79 -1.57 -2.51
C CYS A 124 30.50 -2.58 -3.42
N ARG A 125 30.47 -3.88 -3.11
CA ARG A 125 31.23 -4.91 -3.87
C ARG A 125 30.41 -5.63 -4.92
N PHE A 126 29.10 -5.79 -4.73
CA PHE A 126 28.28 -6.57 -5.66
C PHE A 126 28.27 -5.97 -7.08
N ALA A 127 28.20 -4.64 -7.20
CA ALA A 127 28.21 -3.94 -8.49
C ALA A 127 29.52 -4.10 -9.27
N SER A 128 30.67 -4.12 -8.59
CA SER A 128 31.99 -4.26 -9.22
C SER A 128 32.26 -5.66 -9.78
N THR A 129 31.53 -6.68 -9.36
CA THR A 129 31.73 -8.06 -9.85
C THR A 129 31.10 -8.32 -11.22
N ARG A 130 30.26 -7.40 -11.71
CA ARG A 130 29.59 -7.49 -13.02
C ARG A 130 30.28 -6.66 -14.11
N SER A 131 31.09 -5.66 -13.74
CA SER A 131 31.95 -4.92 -14.67
C SER A 131 33.37 -5.49 -14.63
N GLU A 132 33.81 -6.02 -15.76
CA GLU A 132 35.12 -6.60 -16.04
C GLU A 132 36.28 -6.03 -15.21
N SER A 133 36.74 -6.84 -14.26
CA SER A 133 38.15 -7.01 -13.92
C SER A 133 38.27 -8.42 -13.35
N PRO A 134 39.22 -9.26 -13.77
CA PRO A 134 39.46 -10.53 -13.10
C PRO A 134 39.92 -10.17 -11.68
N GLY A 135 39.01 -10.28 -10.71
CA GLY A 135 39.41 -10.51 -9.32
C GLY A 135 40.38 -11.70 -9.33
N PRO A 136 41.35 -11.73 -8.40
CA PRO A 136 42.44 -12.69 -8.43
C PRO A 136 41.90 -14.07 -8.75
N ASP A 137 42.41 -14.67 -9.82
CA ASP A 137 41.94 -15.96 -10.32
C ASP A 137 41.78 -16.92 -9.14
N PRO A 138 40.66 -17.68 -9.05
CA PRO A 138 40.53 -18.74 -8.05
C PRO A 138 41.56 -19.86 -8.23
N GLU A 139 42.46 -19.75 -9.21
CA GLU A 139 43.41 -20.80 -9.62
C GLU A 139 44.58 -21.03 -8.65
N THR A 140 44.58 -20.46 -7.44
CA THR A 140 45.59 -20.80 -6.41
C THR A 140 45.04 -21.34 -5.09
N SER A 141 43.75 -21.68 -5.01
CA SER A 141 43.31 -22.71 -4.06
C SER A 141 43.02 -23.98 -4.82
N SER A 142 43.92 -24.95 -4.70
CA SER A 142 43.74 -26.33 -5.13
C SER A 142 42.68 -27.05 -4.29
N ASP A 143 41.50 -26.44 -4.11
CA ASP A 143 40.40 -27.07 -3.40
C ASP A 143 39.50 -27.77 -4.40
N LYS A 144 39.90 -29.00 -4.72
CA LYS A 144 39.10 -29.97 -5.46
C LYS A 144 37.99 -30.49 -4.55
N SER A 145 37.08 -29.63 -4.10
CA SER A 145 35.77 -30.08 -3.62
C SER A 145 34.92 -30.37 -4.87
N SER A 146 35.01 -31.60 -5.35
CA SER A 146 34.34 -32.13 -6.52
C SER A 146 32.88 -32.53 -6.24
N ASP A 147 32.16 -31.74 -5.45
CA ASP A 147 30.73 -31.96 -5.23
C ASP A 147 29.95 -31.04 -6.19
N PRO A 148 29.40 -31.57 -7.31
CA PRO A 148 28.63 -30.77 -8.25
C PRO A 148 27.33 -30.20 -7.65
N THR A 149 26.97 -30.56 -6.41
CA THR A 149 25.84 -29.96 -5.69
C THR A 149 26.20 -28.71 -4.88
N LYS A 150 27.49 -28.45 -4.61
CA LYS A 150 27.94 -27.32 -3.78
C LYS A 150 28.61 -26.25 -4.64
N MET A 151 27.82 -25.28 -5.10
CA MET A 151 28.31 -24.10 -5.82
C MET A 151 28.61 -22.97 -4.85
N THR A 152 29.67 -22.20 -5.10
CA THR A 152 29.95 -20.97 -4.33
C THR A 152 28.91 -19.88 -4.64
N PRO A 153 28.68 -18.91 -3.73
CA PRO A 153 27.76 -17.79 -3.98
C PRO A 153 28.02 -17.07 -5.31
N TYR A 154 29.29 -16.86 -5.67
CA TYR A 154 29.66 -16.23 -6.95
C TYR A 154 29.31 -17.08 -8.18
N GLN A 155 29.45 -18.40 -8.08
CA GLN A 155 29.05 -19.31 -9.16
C GLN A 155 27.53 -19.28 -9.34
N VAL A 156 26.77 -19.26 -8.25
CA VAL A 156 25.30 -19.12 -8.27
C VAL A 156 24.89 -17.82 -8.95
N ILE A 157 25.51 -16.68 -8.58
CA ILE A 157 25.21 -15.37 -9.17
C ILE A 157 25.51 -15.34 -10.68
N ARG A 158 26.61 -15.98 -11.13
CA ARG A 158 27.00 -15.99 -12.55
C ARG A 158 26.17 -16.95 -13.39
N ALA A 159 25.82 -18.11 -12.85
CA ALA A 159 25.07 -19.15 -13.53
C ALA A 159 24.15 -19.87 -12.52
N PRO A 160 22.95 -19.33 -12.26
CA PRO A 160 22.03 -19.91 -11.29
C PRO A 160 21.63 -21.35 -11.71
N PRO A 161 21.83 -22.36 -10.84
CA PRO A 161 21.62 -23.77 -11.21
C PRO A 161 20.14 -24.16 -11.29
N THR A 162 19.25 -23.42 -10.62
CA THR A 162 17.81 -23.72 -10.50
C THR A 162 16.96 -22.46 -10.67
N PRO A 163 15.66 -22.59 -11.01
CA PRO A 163 14.72 -21.46 -10.98
C PRO A 163 14.67 -20.76 -9.62
N GLU A 164 14.85 -21.51 -8.54
CA GLU A 164 14.90 -21.03 -7.15
C GLU A 164 16.15 -20.16 -6.92
N ALA A 165 17.31 -20.59 -7.39
CA ALA A 165 18.53 -19.79 -7.34
C ALA A 165 18.42 -18.53 -8.21
N PHE A 166 17.75 -18.62 -9.36
CA PHE A 166 17.48 -17.46 -10.21
C PHE A 166 16.59 -16.43 -9.50
N LEU A 167 15.50 -16.88 -8.86
CA LEU A 167 14.62 -16.03 -8.05
C LEU A 167 15.39 -15.30 -6.95
N LEU A 168 16.26 -16.01 -6.22
CA LEU A 168 17.11 -15.40 -5.19
C LEU A 168 18.00 -14.30 -5.79
N CYS A 169 18.63 -14.57 -6.93
CA CYS A 169 19.50 -13.58 -7.60
C CYS A 169 18.73 -12.32 -8.06
N GLU A 170 17.49 -12.47 -8.52
CA GLU A 170 16.63 -11.32 -8.85
C GLU A 170 16.31 -10.48 -7.61
N ILE A 171 15.96 -11.13 -6.50
CA ILE A 171 15.69 -10.46 -5.23
C ILE A 171 16.94 -9.69 -4.75
N ILE A 172 18.11 -10.33 -4.75
CA ILE A 172 19.36 -9.72 -4.27
C ILE A 172 19.71 -8.45 -5.05
N LYS A 173 19.53 -8.45 -6.38
CA LYS A 173 19.79 -7.27 -7.23
C LYS A 173 19.02 -6.05 -6.76
N ASP A 174 17.77 -6.22 -6.36
CA ASP A 174 16.91 -5.13 -5.90
C ASP A 174 17.13 -4.78 -4.44
N VAL A 175 17.36 -5.77 -3.57
CA VAL A 175 17.64 -5.54 -2.15
C VAL A 175 18.90 -4.69 -1.96
N LEU A 176 19.94 -4.91 -2.76
CA LEU A 176 21.19 -4.13 -2.66
C LEU A 176 21.04 -2.65 -3.00
N ARG A 177 19.94 -2.28 -3.69
CA ARG A 177 19.60 -0.89 -4.04
C ARG A 177 18.41 -0.36 -3.24
N THR A 178 17.93 -1.08 -2.23
CA THR A 178 16.88 -0.64 -1.31
C THR A 178 17.45 0.40 -0.35
N HIS A 179 16.89 1.62 -0.37
CA HIS A 179 17.24 2.75 0.50
C HIS A 179 18.76 2.93 0.76
N PRO A 180 19.56 3.12 -0.32
CA PRO A 180 21.02 3.18 -0.23
C PRO A 180 21.54 4.44 0.49
N ASP A 181 20.66 5.39 0.76
CA ASP A 181 20.91 6.64 1.46
C ASP A 181 20.79 6.53 2.99
N LEU A 182 20.14 5.47 3.50
CA LEU A 182 19.88 5.33 4.93
C LEU A 182 20.96 4.49 5.62
N SER A 183 21.59 5.05 6.66
CA SER A 183 22.56 4.37 7.52
C SER A 183 22.05 3.05 8.10
N PHE A 184 20.73 2.95 8.33
CA PHE A 184 20.09 1.71 8.71
C PHE A 184 20.43 0.57 7.73
N TYR A 185 20.43 0.76 6.42
CA TYR A 185 20.73 -0.35 5.50
C TYR A 185 22.21 -0.51 5.19
N ILE A 186 22.98 0.59 5.17
CA ILE A 186 24.34 0.56 4.62
C ILE A 186 25.44 0.50 5.67
N SER A 187 25.19 0.89 6.93
CA SER A 187 26.24 1.00 7.94
C SER A 187 26.74 -0.37 8.45
N PRO A 188 28.02 -0.71 8.26
CA PRO A 188 28.63 -1.89 8.87
C PRO A 188 28.69 -1.77 10.40
N PRO A 189 28.78 -2.89 11.14
CA PRO A 189 28.86 -4.27 10.65
C PRO A 189 27.49 -4.89 10.32
N HIS A 190 26.38 -4.17 10.55
CA HIS A 190 25.03 -4.75 10.47
C HIS A 190 24.44 -4.79 9.06
N SER A 191 24.95 -3.99 8.12
CA SER A 191 24.40 -3.90 6.76
C SER A 191 24.27 -5.23 6.03
N PRO A 192 25.26 -6.16 6.03
CA PRO A 192 25.10 -7.43 5.32
C PRO A 192 23.95 -8.26 5.88
N TYR A 193 23.79 -8.29 7.21
CA TYR A 193 22.71 -9.03 7.88
C TYR A 193 21.34 -8.41 7.64
N ARG A 194 21.26 -7.08 7.59
CA ARG A 194 20.00 -6.38 7.28
C ARG A 194 19.52 -6.66 5.85
N LEU A 195 20.43 -6.65 4.88
CA LEU A 195 20.11 -6.99 3.49
C LEU A 195 19.81 -8.49 3.31
N LEU A 196 20.51 -9.34 4.06
CA LEU A 196 20.20 -10.76 4.14
C LEU A 196 18.79 -11.00 4.70
N THR A 197 18.38 -10.31 5.77
CA THR A 197 17.00 -10.37 6.30
C THR A 197 15.97 -10.01 5.23
N LEU A 198 16.14 -8.89 4.51
CA LEU A 198 15.23 -8.52 3.42
C LEU A 198 15.16 -9.61 2.34
N THR A 199 16.32 -10.19 2.00
CA THR A 199 16.43 -11.24 0.99
C THR A 199 15.70 -12.51 1.42
N ARG A 200 15.94 -13.01 2.64
CA ARG A 200 15.28 -14.23 3.16
C ARG A 200 13.78 -14.07 3.21
N VAL A 201 13.29 -12.96 3.75
CA VAL A 201 11.84 -12.69 3.86
C VAL A 201 11.18 -12.64 2.48
N LEU A 202 11.74 -11.90 1.52
CA LEU A 202 11.21 -11.85 0.15
C LEU A 202 11.26 -13.20 -0.55
N TYR A 203 12.34 -13.95 -0.35
CA TYR A 203 12.52 -15.26 -0.94
C TYR A 203 11.48 -16.25 -0.43
N VAL A 204 11.34 -16.37 0.89
CA VAL A 204 10.34 -17.23 1.54
C VAL A 204 8.93 -16.85 1.09
N TRP A 205 8.58 -15.56 1.12
CA TRP A 205 7.26 -15.11 0.67
C TRP A 205 7.01 -15.48 -0.79
N SER A 206 8.00 -15.28 -1.67
CA SER A 206 7.88 -15.57 -3.11
C SER A 206 7.76 -17.06 -3.42
N ARG A 207 8.45 -17.90 -2.65
CA ARG A 207 8.36 -19.37 -2.74
C ARG A 207 7.00 -19.89 -2.31
N LEU A 208 6.43 -19.32 -1.25
CA LEU A 208 5.10 -19.69 -0.74
C LEU A 208 3.96 -19.12 -1.60
N ASN A 209 4.18 -18.00 -2.29
CA ASN A 209 3.19 -17.34 -3.14
C ASN A 209 3.54 -17.50 -4.64
N GLY A 210 3.70 -18.74 -5.08
CA GLY A 210 4.18 -19.09 -6.43
C GLY A 210 3.34 -18.56 -7.60
N GLY A 211 2.10 -18.10 -7.36
CA GLY A 211 1.25 -17.45 -8.35
C GLY A 211 1.67 -16.02 -8.69
N VAL A 212 2.31 -15.31 -7.76
CA VAL A 212 2.82 -13.94 -7.93
C VAL A 212 4.34 -13.94 -8.02
N LYS A 213 5.00 -14.65 -7.09
CA LYS A 213 6.45 -14.62 -6.86
C LYS A 213 6.94 -13.18 -6.60
N TYR A 214 8.25 -12.97 -6.71
CA TYR A 214 8.85 -11.66 -6.55
C TYR A 214 8.56 -10.76 -7.74
N VAL A 215 8.16 -9.52 -7.46
CA VAL A 215 8.04 -8.44 -8.45
C VAL A 215 8.83 -7.22 -7.95
N GLN A 216 9.58 -6.59 -8.85
CA GLN A 216 10.36 -5.39 -8.55
C GLN A 216 9.47 -4.29 -7.94
N GLY A 217 9.91 -3.70 -6.82
CA GLY A 217 9.14 -2.77 -6.00
C GLY A 217 8.70 -3.38 -4.67
N MET A 218 8.54 -4.71 -4.58
CA MET A 218 8.31 -5.40 -3.30
C MET A 218 9.46 -5.17 -2.31
N ASN A 219 10.70 -4.98 -2.82
CA ASN A 219 11.90 -4.66 -2.03
C ASN A 219 11.78 -3.31 -1.29
N GLU A 220 11.08 -2.32 -1.85
CA GLU A 220 10.84 -1.03 -1.20
C GLU A 220 9.79 -1.18 -0.09
N VAL A 221 8.75 -1.99 -0.33
CA VAL A 221 7.68 -2.26 0.65
C VAL A 221 8.25 -2.94 1.90
N ILE A 222 9.00 -4.04 1.72
CA ILE A 222 9.62 -4.73 2.85
C ILE A 222 10.66 -3.84 3.55
N GLY A 223 11.37 -2.97 2.82
CA GLY A 223 12.28 -2.00 3.41
C GLY A 223 11.59 -1.20 4.50
N VAL A 224 10.48 -0.53 4.19
CA VAL A 224 9.75 0.27 5.19
C VAL A 224 9.30 -0.58 6.40
N VAL A 225 8.77 -1.79 6.16
CA VAL A 225 8.34 -2.70 7.26
C VAL A 225 9.53 -3.05 8.15
N PHE A 226 10.65 -3.47 7.57
CA PHE A 226 11.82 -3.87 8.32
C PHE A 226 12.48 -2.70 9.06
N PHE A 227 12.48 -1.51 8.45
CA PHE A 227 12.92 -0.28 9.12
C PHE A 227 12.12 -0.06 10.40
N VAL A 228 10.79 -0.15 10.36
CA VAL A 228 9.95 0.01 11.56
C VAL A 228 10.23 -1.11 12.56
N MET A 229 10.17 -2.38 12.16
CA MET A 229 10.39 -3.51 13.07
C MET A 229 11.77 -3.47 13.73
N GLY A 230 12.82 -3.08 13.00
CA GLY A 230 14.17 -2.95 13.52
C GLY A 230 14.35 -1.89 14.63
N HIS A 231 13.38 -0.99 14.82
CA HIS A 231 13.37 -0.01 15.92
C HIS A 231 12.53 -0.46 17.13
N GLY A 232 11.93 -1.67 17.10
CA GLY A 232 11.12 -2.21 18.21
C GLY A 232 11.91 -2.95 19.30
N ASN A 233 13.23 -2.81 19.33
CA ASN A 233 14.13 -3.72 20.04
C ASN A 233 13.81 -3.89 21.53
N GLN A 234 13.48 -2.82 22.26
CA GLN A 234 13.18 -2.93 23.69
C GLN A 234 11.90 -3.75 23.95
N TRP A 235 10.85 -3.50 23.17
CA TRP A 235 9.58 -4.21 23.29
C TRP A 235 9.68 -5.68 22.89
N PHE A 236 10.47 -5.97 21.86
CA PHE A 236 10.67 -7.34 21.40
C PHE A 236 11.56 -8.14 22.34
N LYS A 237 12.50 -7.50 23.07
CA LYS A 237 13.20 -8.14 24.18
C LYS A 237 12.21 -8.60 25.26
N ASP A 238 11.32 -7.72 25.69
CA ASP A 238 10.30 -8.04 26.71
C ASP A 238 9.35 -9.17 26.25
N LEU A 239 8.85 -9.09 25.00
CA LEU A 239 7.97 -10.12 24.42
C LEU A 239 8.68 -11.46 24.23
N GLY A 240 9.95 -11.46 23.83
CA GLY A 240 10.76 -12.68 23.73
C GLY A 240 11.07 -13.31 25.09
N GLY A 241 10.93 -12.56 26.19
CA GLY A 241 11.49 -12.88 27.50
C GLY A 241 13.01 -13.01 27.40
N ILE A 242 13.64 -11.95 26.90
CA ILE A 242 15.07 -11.83 26.66
C ILE A 242 15.64 -10.88 27.73
N ASP A 243 16.27 -11.46 28.76
CA ASP A 243 16.64 -10.74 29.99
C ASP A 243 18.02 -10.06 29.93
N THR A 244 18.81 -10.27 28.87
CA THR A 244 20.17 -9.73 28.77
C THR A 244 20.47 -9.17 27.38
N ASP A 245 21.25 -8.09 27.32
CA ASP A 245 21.83 -7.54 26.07
C ASP A 245 22.73 -8.55 25.32
N ALA A 246 23.04 -9.69 25.93
CA ALA A 246 23.79 -10.79 25.31
C ALA A 246 22.97 -11.66 24.32
N ASP A 247 21.66 -11.45 24.19
CA ASP A 247 20.79 -12.26 23.31
C ASP A 247 20.17 -11.43 22.15
N ASP A 248 20.97 -10.48 21.64
CA ASP A 248 20.64 -9.65 20.47
C ASP A 248 20.34 -10.50 19.21
N ALA A 249 20.95 -11.69 19.10
CA ALA A 249 20.70 -12.61 17.99
C ALA A 249 19.26 -13.15 17.99
N ARG A 250 18.71 -13.49 19.17
CA ARG A 250 17.33 -13.95 19.29
C ARG A 250 16.34 -12.83 19.03
N THR A 251 16.65 -11.62 19.49
CA THR A 251 15.85 -10.42 19.17
C THR A 251 15.83 -10.17 17.66
N ALA A 252 16.99 -10.26 16.99
CA ALA A 252 17.09 -10.09 15.54
C ALA A 252 16.27 -11.14 14.77
N LYS A 253 16.30 -12.41 15.21
CA LYS A 253 15.46 -13.47 14.64
C LYS A 253 13.97 -13.17 14.78
N LEU A 254 13.52 -12.74 15.97
CA LEU A 254 12.13 -12.37 16.19
C LEU A 254 11.71 -11.17 15.32
N VAL A 255 12.56 -10.14 15.22
CA VAL A 255 12.33 -8.96 14.36
C VAL A 255 12.14 -9.39 12.91
N GLU A 256 12.94 -10.33 12.41
CA GLU A 256 12.82 -10.86 11.06
C GLU A 256 11.50 -11.62 10.85
N SER A 257 11.13 -12.51 11.79
CA SER A 257 9.86 -13.23 11.74
C SER A 257 8.64 -12.30 11.76
N LEU A 258 8.67 -11.25 12.58
CA LEU A 258 7.62 -10.23 12.65
C LEU A 258 7.58 -9.37 11.38
N THR A 259 8.74 -9.06 10.81
CA THR A 259 8.86 -8.40 9.49
C THR A 259 8.18 -9.26 8.42
N TYR A 260 8.50 -10.56 8.35
CA TYR A 260 7.83 -11.49 7.44
C TYR A 260 6.31 -11.49 7.63
N LYS A 261 5.82 -11.52 8.87
CA LYS A 261 4.38 -11.56 9.14
C LYS A 261 3.66 -10.30 8.63
N VAL A 262 4.18 -9.12 8.93
CA VAL A 262 3.59 -7.85 8.49
C VAL A 262 3.74 -7.65 6.99
N THR A 263 4.89 -8.01 6.41
CA THR A 263 5.09 -8.01 4.95
C THR A 263 4.10 -8.95 4.26
N THR A 264 3.86 -10.15 4.80
CA THR A 264 2.88 -11.09 4.25
C THR A 264 1.47 -10.49 4.26
N TRP A 265 1.05 -9.89 5.38
CA TRP A 265 -0.25 -9.22 5.47
C TRP A 265 -0.39 -8.09 4.43
N LEU A 266 0.66 -7.30 4.24
CA LEU A 266 0.63 -6.16 3.33
C LEU A 266 0.68 -6.60 1.85
N LEU A 267 1.59 -7.50 1.49
CA LEU A 267 1.71 -8.02 0.12
C LEU A 267 0.47 -8.81 -0.29
N ASN A 268 -0.15 -9.57 0.63
CA ASN A 268 -1.40 -10.28 0.33
C ASN A 268 -2.55 -9.31 -0.01
N SER A 269 -2.58 -8.12 0.57
CA SER A 269 -3.53 -7.06 0.17
C SER A 269 -3.20 -6.37 -1.15
N MET A 270 -2.03 -6.67 -1.75
CA MET A 270 -1.53 -6.06 -2.98
C MET A 270 -1.32 -7.07 -4.12
N VAL A 271 -1.71 -8.33 -3.94
CA VAL A 271 -1.51 -9.40 -4.94
C VAL A 271 -1.98 -9.00 -6.33
N ASP A 272 -3.15 -8.36 -6.42
CA ASP A 272 -3.75 -7.95 -7.69
C ASP A 272 -2.90 -6.89 -8.43
N ILE A 273 -2.14 -6.06 -7.70
CA ILE A 273 -1.24 -5.04 -8.28
C ILE A 273 -0.03 -5.69 -8.96
N PHE A 274 0.37 -6.87 -8.48
CA PHE A 274 1.55 -7.59 -8.95
C PHE A 274 1.21 -8.75 -9.89
N THR A 275 -0.07 -8.91 -10.24
CA THR A 275 -0.56 -10.02 -11.08
C THR A 275 -1.00 -9.48 -12.44
N PRO A 276 -0.23 -9.68 -13.53
CA PRO A 276 -0.53 -9.09 -14.84
C PRO A 276 -1.93 -9.39 -15.38
N SER A 277 -2.48 -10.58 -15.09
CA SER A 277 -3.83 -10.95 -15.53
C SER A 277 -4.95 -10.18 -14.83
N LEU A 278 -4.63 -9.45 -13.76
CA LEU A 278 -5.56 -8.65 -12.97
C LEU A 278 -5.34 -7.15 -13.17
N ASP A 279 -4.40 -6.71 -14.02
CA ASP A 279 -4.04 -5.29 -14.18
C ASP A 279 -5.26 -4.38 -14.42
N ASP A 280 -6.19 -4.82 -15.26
CA ASP A 280 -7.41 -4.07 -15.62
C ASP A 280 -8.57 -4.21 -14.62
N ASP A 281 -8.46 -5.13 -13.66
CA ASP A 281 -9.45 -5.26 -12.58
C ASP A 281 -9.36 -4.05 -11.64
N SER A 282 -10.46 -3.72 -10.97
CA SER A 282 -10.57 -2.53 -10.12
C SER A 282 -9.51 -2.48 -8.99
N THR A 283 -9.02 -3.65 -8.58
CA THR A 283 -8.01 -3.85 -7.54
C THR A 283 -6.59 -4.00 -8.10
N GLY A 284 -6.45 -4.26 -9.41
CA GLY A 284 -5.18 -4.32 -10.11
C GLY A 284 -4.59 -2.95 -10.42
N VAL A 285 -3.37 -2.95 -10.97
CA VAL A 285 -2.58 -1.71 -11.08
C VAL A 285 -3.23 -0.67 -12.01
N SER A 286 -3.70 -1.05 -13.19
CA SER A 286 -4.37 -0.15 -14.14
C SER A 286 -5.73 0.30 -13.63
N GLY A 287 -6.48 -0.57 -12.95
CA GLY A 287 -7.75 -0.21 -12.30
C GLY A 287 -7.57 0.79 -11.15
N ARG A 288 -6.51 0.65 -10.35
CA ARG A 288 -6.17 1.62 -9.30
C ARG A 288 -5.71 2.96 -9.87
N ILE A 289 -4.90 2.96 -10.94
CA ILE A 289 -4.53 4.17 -11.68
C ILE A 289 -5.78 4.89 -12.17
N SER A 290 -6.66 4.16 -12.84
CA SER A 290 -7.93 4.69 -13.35
C SER A 290 -8.81 5.26 -12.23
N THR A 291 -8.83 4.60 -11.07
CA THR A 291 -9.59 5.08 -9.90
C THR A 291 -9.04 6.40 -9.36
N ILE A 292 -7.71 6.56 -9.32
CA ILE A 292 -7.07 7.81 -8.88
C ILE A 292 -7.33 8.92 -9.91
N THR A 293 -7.13 8.66 -11.20
CA THR A 293 -7.36 9.67 -12.26
C THR A 293 -8.82 10.08 -12.35
N ASP A 294 -9.77 9.14 -12.21
CA ASP A 294 -11.21 9.43 -12.10
C ASP A 294 -11.52 10.34 -10.90
N LYS A 295 -10.84 10.15 -9.77
CA LYS A 295 -11.01 10.99 -8.58
C LYS A 295 -10.42 12.37 -8.76
N VAL A 296 -9.28 12.50 -9.45
CA VAL A 296 -8.74 13.83 -9.82
C VAL A 296 -9.72 14.53 -10.76
N LEU A 297 -10.26 13.84 -11.77
CA LEU A 297 -11.30 14.39 -12.66
C LEU A 297 -12.55 14.82 -11.89
N MET A 298 -12.99 14.00 -10.92
CA MET A 298 -14.12 14.31 -10.07
C MET A 298 -13.86 15.56 -9.22
N HIS A 299 -12.72 15.64 -8.53
CA HIS A 299 -12.45 16.71 -7.57
C HIS A 299 -11.88 18.00 -8.19
N ASP A 300 -11.18 17.90 -9.31
CA ASP A 300 -10.66 19.03 -10.07
C ASP A 300 -10.67 18.74 -11.59
N PRO A 301 -11.84 18.93 -12.24
CA PRO A 301 -11.98 18.75 -13.68
C PRO A 301 -11.02 19.56 -14.54
N ILE A 302 -10.62 20.76 -14.07
CA ILE A 302 -9.76 21.68 -14.81
C ILE A 302 -8.35 21.09 -14.88
N LEU A 303 -7.81 20.67 -13.74
CA LEU A 303 -6.50 20.04 -13.68
C LEU A 303 -6.47 18.72 -14.46
N ALA A 304 -7.48 17.87 -14.28
CA ALA A 304 -7.55 16.59 -14.98
C ALA A 304 -7.58 16.74 -16.50
N THR A 305 -8.39 17.70 -17.00
CA THR A 305 -8.47 17.97 -18.44
C THR A 305 -7.14 18.52 -18.97
N HIS A 306 -6.50 19.43 -18.25
CA HIS A 306 -5.19 19.98 -18.62
C HIS A 306 -4.12 18.89 -18.74
N LEU A 307 -4.00 18.00 -17.75
CA LEU A 307 -3.07 16.87 -17.79
C LEU A 307 -3.36 15.92 -18.96
N ASN A 308 -4.64 15.64 -19.22
CA ASN A 308 -5.06 14.79 -20.34
C ASN A 308 -4.73 15.44 -21.70
N ASP A 309 -4.97 16.74 -21.87
CA ASP A 309 -4.68 17.48 -23.11
C ASP A 309 -3.17 17.56 -23.39
N LEU A 310 -2.34 17.57 -22.33
CA LEU A 310 -0.88 17.46 -22.44
C LEU A 310 -0.39 16.03 -22.71
N GLY A 311 -1.24 15.01 -22.58
CA GLY A 311 -0.84 13.60 -22.66
C GLY A 311 -0.10 13.10 -21.41
N CYS A 312 -0.27 13.74 -20.26
CA CYS A 312 0.30 13.31 -18.98
C CYS A 312 -0.52 12.14 -18.40
N GLU A 313 -0.30 10.94 -18.93
CA GLU A 313 -0.99 9.73 -18.49
C GLU A 313 -0.61 9.35 -17.05
N GLY A 314 -1.60 8.88 -16.28
CA GLY A 314 -1.42 8.44 -14.88
C GLY A 314 -0.32 7.39 -14.72
N THR A 315 -0.16 6.50 -15.70
CA THR A 315 0.83 5.42 -15.72
C THR A 315 2.27 5.92 -15.56
N PHE A 316 2.58 7.15 -16.00
CA PHE A 316 3.95 7.67 -15.92
C PHE A 316 4.43 7.99 -14.50
N TYR A 317 3.51 8.21 -13.55
CA TYR A 317 3.87 8.55 -12.17
C TYR A 317 3.17 7.65 -11.13
N LEU A 318 1.90 7.30 -11.35
CA LEU A 318 1.12 6.49 -10.40
C LEU A 318 1.58 5.03 -10.31
N MET A 319 2.18 4.46 -11.37
CA MET A 319 2.68 3.08 -11.32
C MET A 319 3.63 2.89 -10.14
N ARG A 320 4.65 3.75 -10.02
CA ARG A 320 5.61 3.70 -8.92
C ARG A 320 4.97 4.02 -7.57
N TRP A 321 4.11 5.04 -7.52
CA TRP A 321 3.43 5.44 -6.29
C TRP A 321 2.61 4.29 -5.68
N ILE A 322 1.92 3.54 -6.53
CA ILE A 322 1.05 2.41 -6.16
C ILE A 322 1.89 1.19 -5.77
N THR A 323 2.85 0.77 -6.62
CA THR A 323 3.60 -0.48 -6.42
C THR A 323 4.59 -0.40 -5.25
N THR A 324 5.03 0.80 -4.89
CA THR A 324 5.96 1.04 -3.77
C THR A 324 5.28 1.68 -2.56
N LEU A 325 3.95 1.84 -2.58
CA LEU A 325 3.17 2.51 -1.53
C LEU A 325 3.80 3.86 -1.10
N LEU A 326 4.14 4.68 -2.10
CA LEU A 326 4.70 6.03 -1.96
C LEU A 326 6.09 6.13 -1.30
N SER A 327 6.74 5.00 -0.96
CA SER A 327 8.06 4.98 -0.30
C SER A 327 9.20 5.59 -1.12
N ARG A 328 8.99 5.82 -2.43
CA ARG A 328 9.93 6.47 -3.34
C ARG A 328 9.74 7.98 -3.48
N GLU A 329 8.61 8.51 -2.99
CA GLU A 329 8.24 9.92 -3.14
C GLU A 329 8.55 10.76 -1.90
N PHE A 330 8.75 10.09 -0.77
CA PHE A 330 8.92 10.72 0.53
C PHE A 330 10.15 10.17 1.26
N THR A 331 10.65 10.92 2.24
CA THR A 331 11.70 10.42 3.12
C THR A 331 11.20 9.23 3.95
N MET A 332 12.09 8.44 4.56
CA MET A 332 11.66 7.30 5.39
C MET A 332 10.75 7.73 6.56
N PRO A 333 11.04 8.79 7.34
CA PRO A 333 10.12 9.29 8.36
C PRO A 333 8.73 9.65 7.82
N ASP A 334 8.68 10.35 6.70
CA ASP A 334 7.42 10.79 6.06
C ASP A 334 6.63 9.59 5.50
N THR A 335 7.33 8.63 4.89
CA THR A 335 6.74 7.37 4.42
C THR A 335 6.11 6.62 5.58
N VAL A 336 6.83 6.48 6.69
CA VAL A 336 6.33 5.84 7.91
C VAL A 336 5.13 6.60 8.47
N ARG A 337 5.14 7.93 8.44
CA ARG A 337 4.01 8.78 8.85
C ARG A 337 2.76 8.56 8.00
N ILE A 338 2.92 8.42 6.68
CA ILE A 338 1.81 8.08 5.76
C ILE A 338 1.28 6.69 6.10
N TRP A 339 2.18 5.72 6.36
CA TRP A 339 1.83 4.35 6.64
C TRP A 339 1.17 4.18 8.02
N ASP A 340 1.50 5.00 9.02
CA ASP A 340 0.75 5.06 10.28
C ASP A 340 -0.76 5.28 10.00
N GLY A 341 -1.10 6.23 9.12
CA GLY A 341 -2.49 6.43 8.69
C GLY A 341 -3.07 5.26 7.88
N MET A 342 -2.25 4.56 7.09
CA MET A 342 -2.67 3.38 6.35
C MET A 342 -3.02 2.22 7.28
N PHE A 343 -2.15 1.86 8.23
CA PHE A 343 -2.41 0.82 9.24
C PHE A 343 -3.57 1.21 10.17
N GLY A 344 -3.72 2.51 10.47
CA GLY A 344 -4.84 3.04 11.24
C GLY A 344 -6.19 3.04 10.51
N SER A 345 -6.21 2.86 9.18
CA SER A 345 -7.43 2.96 8.37
C SER A 345 -8.10 1.60 8.17
N ASN A 346 -9.41 1.55 8.40
CA ASN A 346 -10.25 0.40 8.02
C ASN A 346 -10.49 0.31 6.51
N GLN A 347 -10.12 1.34 5.73
CA GLN A 347 -10.27 1.40 4.27
C GLN A 347 -8.93 1.77 3.64
N ARG A 348 -7.96 0.85 3.75
CA ARG A 348 -6.55 1.07 3.35
C ARG A 348 -6.40 1.51 1.90
N ASP A 349 -7.05 0.82 0.97
CA ASP A 349 -6.95 1.14 -0.45
C ASP A 349 -7.52 2.51 -0.78
N ASN A 350 -8.64 2.88 -0.14
CA ASN A 350 -9.21 4.22 -0.26
C ASN A 350 -8.24 5.25 0.34
N TYR A 351 -7.67 4.99 1.51
CA TYR A 351 -6.71 5.91 2.14
C TYR A 351 -5.54 6.25 1.20
N VAL A 352 -4.84 5.24 0.66
CA VAL A 352 -3.71 5.46 -0.25
C VAL A 352 -4.17 6.18 -1.52
N THR A 353 -5.34 5.81 -2.06
CA THR A 353 -5.94 6.51 -3.22
C THR A 353 -6.13 8.01 -2.95
N TYR A 354 -6.67 8.39 -1.79
CA TYR A 354 -6.85 9.80 -1.44
C TYR A 354 -5.55 10.52 -1.14
N VAL A 355 -4.52 9.84 -0.62
CA VAL A 355 -3.18 10.42 -0.49
C VAL A 355 -2.65 10.76 -1.88
N CYS A 356 -2.70 9.84 -2.85
CA CYS A 356 -2.28 10.11 -4.23
C CYS A 356 -3.07 11.26 -4.88
N VAL A 357 -4.40 11.27 -4.75
CA VAL A 357 -5.24 12.37 -5.29
C VAL A 357 -4.85 13.70 -4.65
N THR A 358 -4.66 13.72 -3.33
CA THR A 358 -4.29 14.92 -2.58
C THR A 358 -2.91 15.43 -3.01
N MET A 359 -1.95 14.52 -3.20
CA MET A 359 -0.62 14.89 -3.66
C MET A 359 -0.68 15.66 -5.00
N ILE A 360 -1.47 15.17 -5.96
CA ILE A 360 -1.66 15.81 -7.27
C ILE A 360 -2.32 17.19 -7.10
N LEU A 361 -3.35 17.29 -6.25
CA LEU A 361 -4.07 18.54 -5.99
C LEU A 361 -3.22 19.58 -5.25
N MET A 362 -2.28 19.17 -4.40
CA MET A 362 -1.40 20.10 -3.67
C MET A 362 -0.40 20.82 -4.58
N VAL A 363 -0.01 20.18 -5.69
CA VAL A 363 0.87 20.80 -6.70
C VAL A 363 0.11 21.38 -7.89
N ARG A 364 -1.23 21.47 -7.80
CA ARG A 364 -2.14 21.94 -8.85
C ARG A 364 -1.66 23.19 -9.58
N GLU A 365 -1.31 24.24 -8.85
CA GLU A 365 -0.92 25.53 -9.45
C GLU A 365 0.33 25.39 -10.33
N GLN A 366 1.29 24.56 -9.93
CA GLN A 366 2.49 24.28 -10.70
C GLN A 366 2.17 23.47 -11.95
N LEU A 367 1.27 22.49 -11.83
CA LEU A 367 0.83 21.65 -12.96
C LEU A 367 0.05 22.45 -14.02
N LEU A 368 -0.83 23.37 -13.61
CA LEU A 368 -1.62 24.19 -14.54
C LEU A 368 -0.78 25.17 -15.36
N VAL A 369 0.38 25.58 -14.83
CA VAL A 369 1.33 26.46 -15.54
C VAL A 369 2.36 25.63 -16.34
N GLY A 370 2.61 24.39 -15.94
CA GLY A 370 3.57 23.49 -16.56
C GLY A 370 3.12 22.96 -17.93
N ASP A 371 4.11 22.65 -18.77
CA ASP A 371 3.93 21.82 -19.96
C ASP A 371 4.09 20.33 -19.62
N PHE A 372 4.04 19.45 -20.64
CA PHE A 372 4.18 18.00 -20.45
C PHE A 372 5.43 17.63 -19.64
N THR A 373 6.60 18.16 -20.03
CA THR A 373 7.87 17.83 -19.36
C THR A 373 7.87 18.30 -17.91
N LYS A 374 7.41 19.54 -17.65
CA LYS A 374 7.40 20.06 -16.28
C LYS A 374 6.42 19.31 -15.39
N CYS A 375 5.25 18.94 -15.90
CA CYS A 375 4.26 18.18 -15.14
C CYS A 375 4.79 16.80 -14.73
N ILE A 376 5.41 16.06 -15.67
CA ILE A 376 5.98 14.75 -15.38
C ILE A 376 7.17 14.87 -14.43
N GLU A 377 8.03 15.88 -14.58
CA GLU A 377 9.14 16.13 -13.65
C GLU A 377 8.65 16.31 -12.21
N ILE A 378 7.62 17.15 -12.00
CA ILE A 378 7.03 17.39 -10.67
C ILE A 378 6.39 16.13 -10.10
N LEU A 379 5.65 15.37 -10.91
CA LEU A 379 4.94 14.17 -10.45
C LEU A 379 5.88 12.97 -10.23
N GLN A 380 7.03 12.91 -10.89
CA GLN A 380 8.06 11.88 -10.68
C GLN A 380 9.13 12.27 -9.66
N ASN A 381 9.21 13.55 -9.28
CA ASN A 381 10.10 14.06 -8.24
C ASN A 381 9.28 15.00 -7.35
N TYR A 382 8.42 14.40 -6.52
CA TYR A 382 7.46 15.14 -5.74
C TYR A 382 8.16 16.19 -4.86
N PRO A 383 7.65 17.44 -4.77
CA PRO A 383 8.37 18.52 -4.09
C PRO A 383 8.69 18.19 -2.62
N PRO A 384 9.96 18.29 -2.19
CA PRO A 384 10.39 17.87 -0.85
C PRO A 384 10.00 18.85 0.26
N ASP A 385 9.55 20.05 -0.10
CA ASP A 385 9.09 21.10 0.82
C ASP A 385 7.62 20.93 1.24
N ILE A 386 6.91 19.94 0.69
CA ILE A 386 5.54 19.64 1.05
C ILE A 386 5.49 18.91 2.39
N ASP A 387 4.76 19.49 3.34
CA ASP A 387 4.51 18.90 4.65
C ASP A 387 3.62 17.64 4.55
N VAL A 388 4.17 16.50 4.97
CA VAL A 388 3.49 15.20 4.95
C VAL A 388 2.27 15.17 5.86
N ASP A 389 2.29 15.87 7.00
CA ASP A 389 1.14 15.93 7.91
C ASP A 389 -0.02 16.66 7.24
N GLU A 390 0.30 17.69 6.47
CA GLU A 390 -0.67 18.43 5.67
C GLU A 390 -1.24 17.56 4.54
N VAL A 391 -0.43 16.75 3.85
CA VAL A 391 -0.90 15.75 2.88
C VAL A 391 -1.89 14.78 3.54
N VAL A 392 -1.54 14.18 4.68
CA VAL A 392 -2.38 13.20 5.37
C VAL A 392 -3.65 13.83 5.93
N ARG A 393 -3.59 15.06 6.45
CA ARG A 393 -4.76 15.81 6.93
C ARG A 393 -5.72 16.12 5.79
N ARG A 394 -5.22 16.66 4.68
CA ARG A 394 -6.00 17.01 3.49
C ARG A 394 -6.63 15.78 2.83
N ALA A 395 -5.90 14.67 2.74
CA ALA A 395 -6.42 13.41 2.19
C ALA A 395 -7.61 12.86 3.00
N ARG A 396 -7.51 12.91 4.34
CA ARG A 396 -8.62 12.51 5.23
C ARG A 396 -9.81 13.45 5.13
N ALA A 397 -9.57 14.76 5.06
CA ALA A 397 -10.62 15.76 4.88
C ALA A 397 -11.37 15.54 3.56
N LEU A 398 -10.64 15.33 2.47
CA LEU A 398 -11.19 15.06 1.14
C LEU A 398 -12.03 13.78 1.11
N PHE A 399 -11.53 12.68 1.71
CA PHE A 399 -12.28 11.44 1.83
C PHE A 399 -13.59 11.62 2.60
N ARG A 400 -13.52 12.25 3.78
CA ARG A 400 -14.71 12.52 4.61
C ARG A 400 -15.72 13.39 3.87
N PHE A 401 -15.26 14.38 3.12
CA PHE A 401 -16.10 15.23 2.30
C PHE A 401 -16.84 14.43 1.23
N GLU A 402 -16.13 13.60 0.44
CA GLU A 402 -16.77 12.75 -0.57
C GLU A 402 -17.83 11.83 0.03
N VAL A 403 -17.53 11.20 1.18
CA VAL A 403 -18.46 10.29 1.86
C VAL A 403 -19.73 11.04 2.29
N MET A 404 -19.60 12.18 2.97
CA MET A 404 -20.76 12.96 3.41
C MET A 404 -21.62 13.45 2.24
N VAL A 405 -21.00 13.92 1.15
CA VAL A 405 -21.75 14.34 -0.05
C VAL A 405 -22.51 13.15 -0.65
N ARG A 406 -21.89 11.98 -0.75
CA ARG A 406 -22.55 10.77 -1.26
C ARG A 406 -23.72 10.31 -0.39
N GLU A 407 -23.58 10.35 0.92
CA GLU A 407 -24.65 10.01 1.87
C GLU A 407 -25.84 10.96 1.72
N VAL A 408 -25.58 12.27 1.65
CA VAL A 408 -26.62 13.27 1.40
C VAL A 408 -27.31 13.03 0.04
N CYS A 409 -26.53 12.84 -1.02
CA CYS A 409 -27.07 12.58 -2.36
C CYS A 409 -27.93 11.31 -2.40
N GLY A 410 -27.49 10.25 -1.73
CA GLY A 410 -28.24 8.99 -1.63
C GLY A 410 -29.53 9.13 -0.83
N GLY A 411 -29.47 9.81 0.32
CA GLY A 411 -30.63 10.02 1.20
C GLY A 411 -31.68 10.97 0.61
N MET A 412 -31.23 12.06 -0.01
CA MET A 412 -32.11 13.08 -0.60
C MET A 412 -32.46 12.81 -2.08
N ARG A 413 -31.78 11.84 -2.72
CA ARG A 413 -31.86 11.59 -4.17
C ARG A 413 -31.58 12.84 -5.01
N CYS A 414 -30.56 13.60 -4.61
CA CYS A 414 -30.12 14.82 -5.27
C CYS A 414 -28.80 14.60 -6.03
N ASN A 415 -28.46 15.51 -6.93
CA ASN A 415 -27.16 15.45 -7.61
C ASN A 415 -26.02 15.98 -6.71
N ILE A 416 -24.77 15.77 -7.09
CA ILE A 416 -23.58 16.16 -6.30
C ILE A 416 -23.60 17.66 -5.97
N ARG A 417 -23.98 18.51 -6.92
CA ARG A 417 -24.04 19.97 -6.73
C ARG A 417 -25.07 20.36 -5.67
N GLU A 418 -26.23 19.72 -5.66
CA GLU A 418 -27.26 19.90 -4.65
C GLU A 418 -26.81 19.34 -3.29
N GLY A 419 -26.22 18.15 -3.26
CA GLY A 419 -25.73 17.52 -2.04
C GLY A 419 -24.65 18.35 -1.32
N MET A 420 -23.74 18.96 -2.08
CA MET A 420 -22.70 19.85 -1.52
C MET A 420 -23.27 21.07 -0.79
N GLN A 421 -24.46 21.56 -1.16
CA GLN A 421 -25.09 22.69 -0.45
C GLN A 421 -25.53 22.32 0.97
N HIS A 422 -25.61 21.02 1.27
CA HIS A 422 -26.01 20.49 2.58
C HIS A 422 -24.82 19.97 3.40
N VAL A 423 -23.62 19.89 2.81
CA VAL A 423 -22.41 19.50 3.51
C VAL A 423 -21.62 20.76 3.84
N GLY A 424 -21.45 21.05 5.14
CA GLY A 424 -20.66 22.19 5.58
C GLY A 424 -19.19 22.10 5.14
N PRO A 425 -18.46 23.24 5.12
CA PRO A 425 -17.03 23.24 4.81
C PRO A 425 -16.29 22.37 5.82
N ILE A 426 -15.46 21.45 5.32
CA ILE A 426 -14.52 20.69 6.15
C ILE A 426 -13.16 21.36 6.03
N ASP A 427 -12.57 21.67 7.18
CA ASP A 427 -11.20 22.18 7.22
C ASP A 427 -10.21 21.19 6.57
N GLY A 428 -9.32 21.72 5.73
CA GLY A 428 -8.31 20.95 5.01
C GLY A 428 -8.75 20.35 3.68
N VAL A 429 -9.96 20.60 3.19
CA VAL A 429 -10.34 20.17 1.83
C VAL A 429 -9.73 21.12 0.79
N ILE A 430 -8.85 20.60 -0.06
CA ILE A 430 -8.06 21.41 -1.00
C ILE A 430 -8.69 21.61 -2.37
N MET A 431 -9.52 20.68 -2.82
CA MET A 431 -10.41 20.79 -3.96
C MET A 431 -11.54 19.78 -3.76
N ALA A 432 -12.79 20.18 -3.96
CA ALA A 432 -13.93 19.29 -3.86
C ALA A 432 -14.90 19.53 -5.00
N PHE A 433 -14.97 18.57 -5.92
CA PHE A 433 -15.87 18.62 -7.08
C PHE A 433 -15.72 19.87 -7.95
N GLY A 434 -14.49 20.39 -8.06
CA GLY A 434 -14.13 21.62 -8.77
C GLY A 434 -14.12 22.89 -7.92
N TRP A 435 -14.26 22.79 -6.59
CA TRP A 435 -14.37 23.94 -5.67
C TRP A 435 -13.19 23.98 -4.69
N SER A 436 -12.58 25.15 -4.50
CA SER A 436 -11.52 25.36 -3.50
C SER A 436 -12.10 25.70 -2.12
N GLU A 437 -11.63 25.02 -1.06
CA GLU A 437 -11.83 25.39 0.37
C GLU A 437 -13.27 25.58 0.87
N GLY A 438 -14.25 24.83 0.37
CA GLY A 438 -15.62 24.83 0.94
C GLY A 438 -16.35 26.18 0.83
N VAL A 439 -15.80 27.13 0.08
CA VAL A 439 -16.41 28.37 -0.35
C VAL A 439 -16.55 28.27 -1.87
N VAL A 440 -17.67 28.76 -2.42
CA VAL A 440 -17.83 28.98 -3.87
C VAL A 440 -16.55 29.59 -4.38
N ALA A 441 -15.94 29.00 -5.42
CA ALA A 441 -14.80 29.59 -6.12
C ALA A 441 -15.12 31.08 -6.35
N GLY A 442 -14.54 31.93 -5.49
CA GLY A 442 -14.67 33.36 -5.56
C GLY A 442 -13.91 33.75 -6.80
N ASP A 443 -14.66 33.91 -7.88
CA ASP A 443 -14.25 34.35 -9.21
C ASP A 443 -12.91 33.73 -9.68
N VAL A 444 -12.96 32.80 -10.62
CA VAL A 444 -11.77 32.32 -11.37
C VAL A 444 -10.89 33.50 -11.84
N GLY A 445 -11.45 34.70 -12.00
CA GLY A 445 -10.74 35.96 -12.20
C GLY A 445 -9.78 36.40 -11.09
N GLU A 446 -10.06 36.12 -9.81
CA GLU A 446 -9.26 36.54 -8.65
C GLU A 446 -8.05 35.62 -8.41
N THR A 447 -8.21 34.30 -8.56
CA THR A 447 -7.07 33.35 -8.59
C THR A 447 -6.16 33.64 -9.79
N LEU A 448 -6.73 33.90 -10.98
CA LEU A 448 -5.97 34.35 -12.15
C LEU A 448 -5.29 35.69 -11.94
N LYS A 449 -5.88 36.59 -11.14
CA LYS A 449 -5.28 37.89 -10.80
C LYS A 449 -4.12 37.70 -9.82
N HIS A 450 -4.26 36.82 -8.84
CA HIS A 450 -3.18 36.47 -7.92
C HIS A 450 -2.01 35.81 -8.66
N VAL A 451 -2.28 34.85 -9.55
CA VAL A 451 -1.27 34.24 -10.42
C VAL A 451 -0.64 35.28 -11.37
N LYS A 452 -1.43 36.20 -11.93
CA LYS A 452 -0.90 37.32 -12.74
C LYS A 452 -0.08 38.32 -11.94
N ASP A 453 -0.40 38.54 -10.68
CA ASP A 453 0.31 39.47 -9.81
C ASP A 453 1.64 38.84 -9.33
N VAL A 454 1.65 37.54 -9.04
CA VAL A 454 2.90 36.76 -8.83
C VAL A 454 3.76 36.74 -10.10
N LEU A 455 3.16 36.53 -11.27
CA LEU A 455 3.84 36.62 -12.56
C LEU A 455 4.36 38.04 -12.84
N LYS A 456 3.64 39.11 -12.47
CA LYS A 456 4.13 40.50 -12.60
C LYS A 456 5.32 40.79 -11.70
N VAL A 457 5.36 40.22 -10.50
CA VAL A 457 6.49 40.38 -9.58
C VAL A 457 7.73 39.65 -10.13
N GLY A 458 7.57 38.50 -10.79
CA GLY A 458 8.65 37.81 -11.51
C GLY A 458 9.00 38.40 -12.89
N MET A 459 8.05 39.05 -13.57
CA MET A 459 8.20 39.61 -14.92
C MET A 459 8.75 41.05 -14.95
N GLY A 460 9.18 41.61 -13.81
CA GLY A 460 9.99 42.82 -13.80
C GLY A 460 11.29 42.70 -14.62
N GLU A 461 11.69 41.47 -15.01
CA GLU A 461 12.95 41.19 -15.68
C GLU A 461 12.86 40.74 -17.15
N MET A 462 11.68 40.54 -17.77
CA MET A 462 11.62 40.14 -19.19
C MET A 462 10.48 40.80 -19.99
N GLY A 463 10.84 41.28 -21.19
CA GLY A 463 10.12 42.25 -22.01
C GLY A 463 8.84 41.79 -22.75
N LYS A 464 8.42 42.67 -23.67
CA LYS A 464 7.07 42.89 -24.24
C LYS A 464 6.32 41.70 -24.90
N ASP A 465 6.90 40.51 -25.01
CA ASP A 465 6.24 39.34 -25.63
C ASP A 465 5.29 38.57 -24.69
N ALA A 466 5.42 38.75 -23.37
CA ALA A 466 4.59 38.11 -22.35
C ALA A 466 3.10 38.52 -22.39
N GLY A 467 2.80 39.74 -22.83
CA GLY A 467 1.43 40.28 -22.85
C GLY A 467 0.51 39.60 -23.87
N ALA A 468 1.06 39.06 -24.96
CA ALA A 468 0.30 38.32 -25.97
C ALA A 468 -0.03 36.90 -25.51
N VAL A 469 0.91 36.24 -24.81
CA VAL A 469 0.74 34.91 -24.23
C VAL A 469 -0.31 34.93 -23.11
N ALA A 470 -0.26 35.90 -22.19
CA ALA A 470 -1.22 36.04 -21.10
C ALA A 470 -2.67 36.27 -21.58
N LYS A 471 -2.85 36.96 -22.72
CA LYS A 471 -4.18 37.19 -23.33
C LYS A 471 -4.73 35.93 -24.01
N LYS A 472 -3.85 35.11 -24.60
CA LYS A 472 -4.20 33.82 -25.24
C LYS A 472 -4.51 32.74 -24.20
N VAL A 473 -3.74 32.66 -23.12
CA VAL A 473 -3.95 31.73 -21.99
C VAL A 473 -5.23 32.08 -21.22
N GLY A 474 -5.46 33.37 -20.90
CA GLY A 474 -6.66 33.79 -20.17
C GLY A 474 -7.97 33.62 -20.94
N GLY A 475 -7.95 33.76 -22.27
CA GLY A 475 -9.13 33.51 -23.13
C GLY A 475 -9.44 32.03 -23.31
N ASN A 476 -8.42 31.17 -23.38
CA ASN A 476 -8.58 29.73 -23.47
C ASN A 476 -9.04 29.12 -22.14
N LEU A 477 -8.54 29.60 -20.99
CA LEU A 477 -8.92 29.07 -19.66
C LEU A 477 -10.41 29.24 -19.32
N TRP A 478 -11.04 30.36 -19.72
CA TRP A 478 -12.47 30.59 -19.49
C TRP A 478 -13.36 29.70 -20.36
N GLY A 479 -12.94 29.47 -21.62
CA GLY A 479 -13.61 28.53 -22.52
C GLY A 479 -13.41 27.07 -22.10
N TRP A 480 -12.22 26.73 -21.60
CA TRP A 480 -11.88 25.41 -21.08
C TRP A 480 -12.57 25.13 -19.75
N GLY A 481 -12.69 26.10 -18.84
CA GLY A 481 -13.36 25.90 -17.54
C GLY A 481 -14.85 25.54 -17.68
N ALA A 482 -15.61 26.27 -18.51
CA ALA A 482 -17.02 25.97 -18.73
C ALA A 482 -17.24 24.68 -19.54
N ALA A 483 -16.43 24.46 -20.59
CA ALA A 483 -16.52 23.25 -21.40
C ALA A 483 -16.01 22.00 -20.65
N ALA A 484 -14.98 22.11 -19.81
CA ALA A 484 -14.46 21.03 -18.99
C ALA A 484 -15.42 20.69 -17.85
N MET A 485 -16.06 21.67 -17.20
CA MET A 485 -17.13 21.37 -16.23
C MET A 485 -18.31 20.64 -16.86
N GLN A 486 -18.72 21.04 -18.07
CA GLN A 486 -19.80 20.37 -18.80
C GLN A 486 -19.39 18.95 -19.24
N ARG A 487 -18.18 18.78 -19.79
CA ARG A 487 -17.62 17.47 -20.17
C ARG A 487 -17.35 16.57 -18.98
N ALA A 488 -16.97 17.10 -17.82
CA ALA A 488 -16.76 16.34 -16.61
C ALA A 488 -18.08 15.93 -15.95
N ASN A 489 -19.13 16.75 -16.02
CA ASN A 489 -20.46 16.35 -15.59
C ASN A 489 -21.00 15.22 -16.47
N GLU A 490 -20.89 15.36 -17.80
CA GLU A 490 -21.24 14.30 -18.75
C GLU A 490 -20.35 13.05 -18.60
N GLY A 491 -19.06 13.24 -18.30
CA GLY A 491 -18.08 12.17 -18.09
C GLY A 491 -18.36 11.39 -16.81
N MET A 492 -18.71 12.06 -15.71
CA MET A 492 -19.13 11.43 -14.46
C MET A 492 -20.43 10.64 -14.63
N GLU A 493 -21.40 11.19 -15.35
CA GLU A 493 -22.66 10.48 -15.66
C GLU A 493 -22.40 9.22 -16.51
N ARG A 494 -21.57 9.33 -17.55
CA ARG A 494 -21.17 8.18 -18.38
C ARG A 494 -20.36 7.15 -17.59
N ALA A 495 -19.42 7.56 -16.75
CA ALA A 495 -18.63 6.66 -15.92
C ALA A 495 -19.50 5.91 -14.90
N ALA A 496 -20.52 6.58 -14.33
CA ALA A 496 -21.49 5.96 -13.45
C ALA A 496 -22.38 4.93 -14.19
N GLU A 497 -22.74 5.19 -15.44
CA GLU A 497 -23.45 4.22 -16.29
C GLU A 497 -22.57 3.02 -16.65
N LEU A 498 -21.32 3.26 -17.04
CA LEU A 498 -20.35 2.22 -17.41
C LEU A 498 -20.01 1.30 -16.24
N ARG A 499 -19.93 1.84 -15.02
CA ARG A 499 -19.77 1.04 -13.78
C ARG A 499 -21.00 0.16 -13.53
N LYS A 500 -22.21 0.69 -13.69
CA LYS A 500 -23.47 -0.09 -13.58
C LYS A 500 -23.59 -1.16 -14.66
N GLU A 501 -23.00 -0.94 -15.83
CA GLU A 501 -22.97 -1.92 -16.93
C GLU A 501 -21.95 -3.03 -16.63
N LYS A 502 -20.72 -2.68 -16.26
CA LYS A 502 -19.70 -3.67 -15.83
C LYS A 502 -20.14 -4.51 -14.64
N ASP A 503 -20.83 -3.92 -13.65
CA ASP A 503 -21.39 -4.66 -12.51
C ASP A 503 -22.50 -5.64 -12.94
N ARG A 504 -23.31 -5.26 -13.94
CA ARG A 504 -24.32 -6.15 -14.54
C ARG A 504 -23.68 -7.31 -15.30
N GLU A 505 -22.64 -7.05 -16.09
CA GLU A 505 -21.86 -8.09 -16.77
C GLU A 505 -21.17 -9.03 -15.79
N ARG A 506 -20.60 -8.50 -14.71
CA ARG A 506 -19.98 -9.28 -13.64
C ARG A 506 -20.98 -10.21 -12.95
N MET A 507 -22.15 -9.69 -12.58
CA MET A 507 -23.25 -10.49 -12.02
C MET A 507 -23.72 -11.58 -12.99
N ALA A 508 -23.77 -11.29 -14.30
CA ALA A 508 -24.10 -12.27 -15.33
C ALA A 508 -23.04 -13.38 -15.43
N ARG A 509 -21.74 -13.05 -15.38
CA ARG A 509 -20.66 -14.05 -15.39
C ARG A 509 -20.71 -14.96 -14.16
N VAL A 510 -20.86 -14.39 -12.97
CA VAL A 510 -20.97 -15.17 -11.71
C VAL A 510 -22.20 -16.10 -11.75
N THR A 511 -23.30 -15.63 -12.34
CA THR A 511 -24.52 -16.44 -12.50
C THR A 511 -24.30 -17.59 -13.49
N MET A 512 -23.64 -17.34 -14.62
CA MET A 512 -23.29 -18.35 -15.63
C MET A 512 -22.33 -19.41 -15.08
N GLU A 513 -21.37 -18.99 -14.26
CA GLU A 513 -20.40 -19.88 -13.62
C GLU A 513 -21.07 -20.80 -12.58
N LYS A 514 -21.96 -20.25 -11.74
CA LYS A 514 -22.80 -21.05 -10.84
C LYS A 514 -23.67 -22.06 -11.58
N MET A 515 -24.27 -21.67 -12.70
CA MET A 515 -25.05 -22.59 -13.54
C MET A 515 -24.17 -23.69 -14.16
N ARG A 516 -22.91 -23.38 -14.52
CA ARG A 516 -21.95 -24.36 -15.04
C ARG A 516 -21.57 -25.38 -13.97
N GLU A 517 -21.26 -24.93 -12.75
CA GLU A 517 -20.95 -25.80 -11.62
C GLU A 517 -22.14 -26.69 -11.20
N GLU A 518 -23.37 -26.17 -11.23
CA GLU A 518 -24.57 -26.97 -10.96
C GLU A 518 -24.81 -28.04 -12.03
N LYS A 519 -24.52 -27.73 -13.30
CA LYS A 519 -24.62 -28.68 -14.42
C LYS A 519 -23.54 -29.77 -14.32
N GLU A 520 -22.33 -29.43 -13.88
CA GLU A 520 -21.25 -30.38 -13.61
C GLU A 520 -21.57 -31.27 -12.40
N ARG A 521 -22.11 -30.72 -11.30
CA ARG A 521 -22.64 -31.50 -10.16
C ARG A 521 -23.80 -32.43 -10.57
N GLY A 522 -24.69 -31.97 -11.45
CA GLY A 522 -25.79 -32.77 -12.00
C GLY A 522 -25.34 -33.83 -13.02
N GLY A 523 -24.19 -33.64 -13.66
CA GLY A 523 -23.52 -34.63 -14.51
C GLY A 523 -22.83 -35.72 -13.68
N ALA A 524 -22.10 -35.31 -12.63
CA ALA A 524 -21.43 -36.23 -11.70
C ALA A 524 -22.42 -37.15 -10.97
N ARG A 525 -23.59 -36.64 -10.57
CA ARG A 525 -24.68 -37.46 -9.97
C ARG A 525 -25.26 -38.51 -10.94
N ARG A 526 -25.27 -38.23 -12.25
CA ARG A 526 -25.75 -39.19 -13.26
C ARG A 526 -24.71 -40.27 -13.57
N ASN A 527 -23.42 -39.94 -13.54
CA ASN A 527 -22.36 -40.93 -13.70
C ASN A 527 -22.25 -41.87 -12.49
N TRP A 528 -22.46 -41.36 -11.26
CA TRP A 528 -22.52 -42.22 -10.06
C TRP A 528 -23.69 -43.21 -10.13
N ALA A 529 -24.87 -42.79 -10.61
CA ALA A 529 -26.01 -43.68 -10.75
C ALA A 529 -25.80 -44.79 -11.80
N GLY A 530 -24.92 -44.58 -12.80
CA GLY A 530 -24.59 -45.57 -13.84
C GLY A 530 -23.57 -46.63 -13.40
N GLU A 531 -22.71 -46.33 -12.43
CA GLU A 531 -21.68 -47.29 -11.95
C GLU A 531 -22.20 -48.24 -10.85
N VAL A 532 -23.31 -47.93 -10.19
CA VAL A 532 -23.87 -48.77 -9.12
C VAL A 532 -24.70 -49.96 -9.66
N GLU A 533 -25.02 -50.01 -10.96
CA GLU A 533 -25.86 -51.07 -11.55
C GLU A 533 -25.11 -52.32 -12.06
N VAL A 534 -23.78 -52.40 -11.94
CA VAL A 534 -22.99 -53.50 -12.55
C VAL A 534 -22.45 -54.55 -11.54
N GLU A 535 -22.49 -54.31 -10.23
CA GLU A 535 -22.07 -55.31 -9.23
C GLU A 535 -23.28 -55.88 -8.45
N GLY A 536 -23.93 -56.89 -9.00
CA GLY A 536 -24.96 -57.61 -8.22
C GLY A 536 -25.86 -58.57 -8.99
N LYS A 537 -25.33 -59.56 -9.72
CA LYS A 537 -26.12 -60.72 -10.14
C LYS A 537 -25.35 -62.03 -9.96
N GLY A 538 -25.45 -62.59 -8.75
CA GLY A 538 -25.19 -63.99 -8.46
C GLY A 538 -26.50 -64.74 -8.16
N LYS A 539 -26.84 -65.68 -9.07
CA LYS A 539 -27.71 -66.86 -8.91
C LYS A 539 -29.10 -66.72 -8.29
N VAL A 540 -30.14 -66.98 -9.09
CA VAL A 540 -31.32 -67.77 -8.67
C VAL A 540 -31.71 -68.72 -9.81
N GLU A 541 -31.88 -69.99 -9.45
CA GLU A 541 -32.33 -71.12 -10.28
C GLU A 541 -33.77 -70.92 -10.77
N VAL A 542 -34.07 -71.45 -11.96
CA VAL A 542 -35.43 -71.49 -12.54
C VAL A 542 -35.87 -72.95 -12.61
N GLU A 543 -36.85 -73.32 -11.79
CA GLU A 543 -37.73 -74.47 -12.03
C GLU A 543 -38.66 -74.17 -13.22
N GLY A 544 -38.84 -75.18 -14.07
CA GLY A 544 -39.45 -75.07 -15.39
C GLY A 544 -40.98 -75.04 -15.43
N GLY A 545 -41.50 -75.02 -16.66
CA GLY A 545 -42.90 -75.31 -16.93
C GLY A 545 -43.48 -74.66 -18.19
N GLN A 546 -43.28 -75.37 -19.31
CA GLN A 546 -44.01 -75.36 -20.59
C GLN A 546 -43.93 -74.15 -21.53
#